data_AF-A0A0P4UYF8-F1
#
_entry.id   AF-A0A0P4UYF8-F1
#
_cell.length_a   1.000
_cell.length_b   1.000
_cell.length_c   1.000
_cell.angle_alpha   90.00
_cell.angle_beta   90.00
_cell.angle_gamma   90.00
#
_symmetry.space_group_name_H-M   'P 1'
#
loop_
_entity.id
_entity.type
_entity.pdbx_description
1 polymer ?
#
loop_
_entity_poly.entity_id
_entity_poly.type
_entity_poly.pdbx_seq_one_letter_code
_entity_poly.pdbx_strand_id
1 'polypeptide(L)'
;MTQITLSQLDSQLTERLQQRASQNGRTIEDEIAVILASVLTPESPQNATLGLATAIQQHFAGIEDFEIPEILREPMRTPPNFENHNDRS
;
A
#
# COMPACT_ATOMS: atom_id res chain seq x y z
N MET A 1 19.78 -1.97 11.69
CA MET A 1 18.91 -3.17 11.70
C MET A 1 18.73 -3.58 13.15
N THR A 2 17.50 -3.71 13.60
CA THR A 2 17.15 -4.17 14.95
C THR A 2 16.64 -5.59 14.81
N GLN A 3 17.19 -6.52 15.60
CA GLN A 3 16.80 -7.92 15.59
C GLN A 3 16.05 -8.22 16.89
N ILE A 4 14.89 -8.87 16.76
CA ILE A 4 14.07 -9.31 17.89
C ILE A 4 13.96 -10.83 17.80
N THR A 5 14.20 -11.52 18.92
CA THR A 5 14.04 -12.98 19.00
C THR A 5 12.80 -13.30 19.82
N LEU A 6 11.80 -13.90 19.18
CA LEU A 6 10.61 -14.42 19.84
C LEU A 6 10.83 -15.89 20.19
N SER A 7 10.80 -16.22 21.48
CA SER A 7 10.93 -17.58 22.00
C SER A 7 9.59 -18.09 22.52
N GLN A 8 9.39 -19.41 22.54
CA GLN A 8 8.21 -20.07 23.13
C GLN A 8 6.87 -19.70 22.47
N LEU A 9 6.85 -19.56 21.14
CA LEU A 9 5.60 -19.45 20.39
C LEU A 9 4.87 -20.80 20.36
N ASP A 10 3.56 -20.78 20.64
CA ASP A 10 2.67 -21.92 20.48
C ASP A 10 2.69 -22.40 19.02
N SER A 11 2.75 -23.72 18.80
CA SER A 11 2.77 -24.30 17.45
C SER A 11 1.52 -23.93 16.65
N GLN A 12 0.35 -23.84 17.28
CA GLN A 12 -0.86 -23.38 16.60
C GLN A 12 -0.77 -21.91 16.16
N LEU A 13 -0.07 -21.09 16.94
CA LEU A 13 0.15 -19.69 16.61
C LEU A 13 1.13 -19.57 15.43
N THR A 14 2.20 -20.36 15.43
CA THR A 14 3.17 -20.40 14.32
C THR A 14 2.49 -20.81 13.00
N GLU A 15 1.65 -21.85 13.01
CA GLU A 15 0.90 -22.29 11.82
C GLU A 15 0.00 -21.18 11.26
N ARG A 16 -0.77 -20.52 12.13
CA ARG A 16 -1.64 -19.40 11.73
C ARG A 16 -0.84 -18.24 11.13
N LEU A 17 0.32 -17.95 11.70
CA LEU A 17 1.17 -16.85 11.25
C LEU A 17 1.77 -17.16 9.87
N GLN A 18 2.17 -18.41 9.64
CA GLN A 18 2.67 -18.86 8.34
C GLN A 18 1.59 -18.90 7.26
N GLN A 19 0.36 -19.32 7.61
CA GLN A 19 -0.78 -19.26 6.71
C GLN A 19 -1.08 -17.81 6.28
N ARG A 20 -1.10 -16.88 7.25
CA ARG A 20 -1.36 -15.45 6.99
C ARG A 20 -0.25 -14.81 6.14
N ALA A 21 1.02 -15.12 6.43
CA ALA A 21 2.14 -14.66 5.62
C ALA A 21 2.03 -15.13 4.17
N SER A 22 1.66 -16.40 3.95
CA SER A 22 1.45 -16.98 2.61
C SER A 22 0.31 -16.29 1.85
N GLN A 23 -0.79 -15.97 2.53
CA GLN A 23 -1.92 -15.24 1.95
C GLN A 23 -1.55 -13.82 1.52
N ASN A 24 -0.70 -13.15 2.29
CA ASN A 24 -0.23 -11.79 2.00
C ASN A 24 1.01 -11.73 1.09
N GLY A 25 1.54 -12.88 0.66
CA GLY A 25 2.75 -12.96 -0.18
C GLY A 25 4.02 -12.48 0.52
N ARG A 26 4.11 -12.66 1.85
CA ARG A 26 5.21 -12.19 2.70
C ARG A 26 5.96 -13.34 3.35
N THR A 27 7.18 -13.04 3.81
CA THR A 27 7.91 -13.91 4.72
C THR A 27 7.25 -13.91 6.10
N ILE A 28 7.57 -14.91 6.93
CA ILE A 28 7.02 -14.97 8.28
C ILE A 28 7.54 -13.79 9.12
N GLU A 29 8.81 -13.42 8.94
CA GLU A 29 9.45 -12.30 9.63
C GLU A 29 8.79 -10.96 9.28
N ASP A 30 8.53 -10.73 7.99
CA ASP A 30 7.85 -9.52 7.53
C ASP A 30 6.43 -9.43 8.08
N GLU A 31 5.71 -10.55 8.14
CA GLU A 31 4.35 -10.57 8.68
C GLU A 31 4.34 -10.30 10.19
N ILE A 32 5.30 -10.84 10.96
CA ILE A 32 5.47 -10.51 12.38
C ILE A 32 5.73 -9.01 12.55
N ALA A 33 6.62 -8.44 11.75
CA ALA A 33 6.95 -7.02 11.81
C ALA A 33 5.72 -6.15 11.51
N VAL A 34 4.92 -6.51 10.50
CA VAL A 34 3.68 -5.78 10.16
C VAL A 34 2.65 -5.88 11.28
N ILE A 35 2.45 -7.07 11.87
CA ILE A 35 1.52 -7.23 12.99
C ILE A 35 1.97 -6.37 14.18
N LEU A 36 3.24 -6.43 14.57
CA LEU A 36 3.79 -5.62 15.64
C LEU A 36 3.64 -4.12 15.35
N ALA A 37 3.98 -3.69 14.13
CA ALA A 37 3.81 -2.31 13.72
C ALA A 37 2.34 -1.87 13.78
N SER A 38 1.40 -2.71 13.33
CA SER A 38 -0.03 -2.38 13.35
C SER A 38 -0.61 -2.21 14.76
N VAL A 39 -0.05 -2.92 15.75
CA VAL A 39 -0.51 -2.86 17.15
C VAL A 39 0.20 -1.76 17.93
N LEU A 40 1.50 -1.56 17.68
CA LEU A 40 2.35 -0.65 18.45
C LEU A 40 2.41 0.76 17.87
N THR A 41 2.11 0.93 16.59
CA THR A 41 1.95 2.26 16.01
C THR A 41 0.54 2.71 16.40
N PRO A 42 0.36 3.65 17.36
CA PRO A 42 -0.94 4.24 17.58
C PRO A 42 -1.43 4.73 16.23
N GLU A 43 -2.73 4.58 15.95
CA GLU A 43 -3.35 5.15 14.76
C GLU A 43 -3.02 6.64 14.81
N SER A 44 -1.96 7.06 14.09
CA SER A 44 -1.70 8.46 13.92
C SER A 44 -3.00 8.99 13.32
N PRO A 45 -3.58 10.10 13.78
CA PRO A 45 -4.76 10.68 13.14
C PRO A 45 -4.51 10.99 11.64
N GLN A 46 -3.27 10.84 11.16
CA GLN A 46 -2.85 10.86 9.76
C GLN A 46 -3.13 9.55 9.00
N ASN A 47 -3.21 8.40 9.69
CA ASN A 47 -3.49 7.07 9.13
C ASN A 47 -4.93 6.59 9.35
N ALA A 48 -5.71 7.32 10.16
CA ALA A 48 -7.17 7.15 10.19
C ALA A 48 -7.68 7.57 8.82
N THR A 49 -7.74 6.60 7.88
CA THR A 49 -8.14 6.70 6.48
C THR A 49 -8.57 8.12 6.13
N LEU A 50 -7.59 9.01 5.90
CA LEU A 50 -7.89 10.40 5.62
C LEU A 50 -8.84 10.37 4.43
N GLY A 51 -10.09 10.79 4.66
CA GLY A 51 -11.10 10.74 3.61
C GLY A 51 -10.52 11.41 2.37
N LEU A 52 -10.73 10.81 1.19
CA LEU A 52 -10.09 11.26 -0.05
C LEU A 52 -10.16 12.78 -0.23
N ALA A 53 -11.30 13.39 0.13
CA ALA A 53 -11.50 14.84 0.13
C ALA A 53 -10.50 15.60 1.04
N THR A 54 -10.30 15.14 2.27
CA THR A 54 -9.37 15.75 3.24
C THR A 54 -7.92 15.59 2.79
N ALA A 55 -7.56 14.43 2.22
CA ALA A 55 -6.23 14.20 1.67
C ALA A 55 -5.92 15.14 0.50
N ILE A 56 -6.88 15.32 -0.42
CA ILE A 56 -6.78 16.28 -1.52
C ILE A 56 -6.64 17.70 -0.96
N GLN A 57 -7.50 18.12 -0.04
CA GLN A 57 -7.47 19.47 0.52
C GLN A 57 -6.11 19.80 1.19
N GLN A 58 -5.54 18.85 1.94
CA GLN A 58 -4.21 19.03 2.56
C GLN A 58 -3.09 19.17 1.52
N HIS A 59 -3.13 18.37 0.45
CA HIS A 59 -2.14 18.44 -0.62
C HIS A 59 -2.13 19.80 -1.32
N PHE A 60 -3.30 20.43 -1.47
CA PHE A 60 -3.46 21.73 -2.14
C PHE A 60 -3.50 22.92 -1.16
N ALA A 61 -3.38 22.71 0.16
CA ALA A 61 -3.53 23.78 1.16
C ALA A 61 -2.50 24.92 1.04
N GLY A 62 -1.34 24.66 0.42
CA GLY A 62 -0.31 25.67 0.15
C GLY A 62 -0.47 26.42 -1.18
N ILE A 63 -1.53 26.12 -1.94
CA ILE A 63 -1.81 26.73 -3.24
C ILE A 63 -3.11 27.53 -3.09
N GLU A 64 -2.98 28.83 -2.85
CA GLU A 64 -4.12 29.75 -2.79
C GLU A 64 -4.59 30.08 -4.21
N ASP A 65 -5.91 30.12 -4.41
CA ASP A 65 -6.57 30.59 -5.65
C ASP A 65 -6.25 29.80 -6.93
N PHE A 66 -6.20 28.46 -6.84
CA PHE A 66 -5.97 27.59 -7.99
C PHE A 66 -7.28 27.07 -8.60
N GLU A 67 -7.62 27.59 -9.78
CA GLU A 67 -8.63 27.00 -10.65
C GLU A 67 -7.99 26.12 -11.72
N ILE A 68 -8.51 24.91 -11.90
CA ILE A 68 -8.11 24.04 -13.01
C ILE A 68 -8.77 24.59 -14.28
N PRO A 69 -7.99 25.04 -15.28
CA PRO A 69 -8.57 25.55 -16.52
C PRO A 69 -9.29 24.44 -17.28
N GLU A 70 -10.36 24.80 -17.98
CA GLU A 70 -11.01 23.85 -18.88
C GLU A 70 -10.10 23.57 -20.07
N ILE A 71 -9.78 22.29 -20.30
CA ILE A 71 -8.94 21.86 -21.41
C ILE A 71 -9.87 21.32 -22.51
N LEU A 72 -9.70 21.81 -23.74
CA LEU A 72 -10.43 21.31 -24.90
C LEU A 72 -10.15 19.82 -25.11
N ARG A 73 -11.20 19.06 -25.44
CA ARG A 73 -11.06 17.64 -25.72
C ARG A 73 -10.23 17.43 -26.98
N GLU A 74 -9.16 16.66 -26.82
CA GLU A 74 -8.40 16.13 -27.95
C GLU A 74 -9.11 14.92 -28.59
N PRO A 75 -8.86 14.63 -29.87
CA PRO A 75 -9.29 13.37 -30.47
C PRO A 75 -8.80 12.17 -29.65
N MET A 76 -9.57 11.08 -29.67
CA MET A 76 -9.20 9.85 -28.93
C MET A 76 -7.79 9.39 -29.32
N ARG A 77 -7.00 9.02 -28.31
CA ARG A 77 -5.68 8.42 -28.54
C ARG A 77 -5.83 7.11 -29.30
N THR A 78 -4.88 6.83 -30.17
CA THR A 78 -4.73 5.52 -30.80
C THR A 78 -4.49 4.45 -29.72
N PRO A 79 -5.22 3.33 -29.74
CA PRO A 79 -5.02 2.26 -28.76
C PRO A 79 -3.62 1.64 -28.93
N PRO A 80 -2.98 1.22 -27.84
CA PRO A 80 -1.69 0.52 -27.91
C PRO A 80 -1.82 -0.79 -28.69
N ASN A 81 -0.82 -1.10 -29.53
CA ASN A 81 -0.71 -2.41 -30.18
C ASN A 81 -0.02 -3.39 -29.23
N PHE A 82 -0.68 -4.51 -28.92
CA PHE A 82 -0.19 -5.56 -28.03
C PHE A 82 0.41 -6.78 -28.78
N GLU A 83 0.50 -6.76 -30.11
CA GLU A 83 0.89 -7.92 -30.94
C GLU A 83 2.39 -8.32 -30.84
N ASN A 84 3.24 -7.56 -30.15
CA ASN A 84 4.69 -7.77 -30.12
C ASN A 84 5.23 -8.56 -28.90
N HIS A 85 4.39 -9.29 -28.16
CA HIS A 85 4.80 -10.02 -26.95
C HIS A 85 5.13 -11.51 -27.14
N ASN A 86 5.26 -12.03 -28.37
CA ASN A 86 5.41 -13.47 -28.61
C ASN A 86 6.80 -13.96 -29.06
N ASP A 87 7.88 -13.20 -28.88
CA ASP A 87 9.23 -13.63 -29.28
C ASP A 87 10.15 -13.89 -28.07
N ARG A 88 9.81 -14.92 -27.29
CA ARG A 88 10.72 -15.62 -26.37
C ARG A 88 10.24 -17.06 -26.14
N SER A 89 10.69 -18.00 -26.97
CA SER A 89 10.75 -19.44 -26.69
C SER A 89 12.00 -20.02 -27.32
#